data_AF-A0A4V1UWY4-F1
#
_entry.id   AF-A0A4V1UWY4-F1
#
_cell.length_a   1.000
_cell.length_b   1.000
_cell.length_c   1.000
_cell.angle_alpha   90.00
_cell.angle_beta   90.00
_cell.angle_gamma   90.00
#
_symmetry.space_group_name_H-M   'P 1'
#
loop_
_entity.id
_entity.type
_entity.pdbx_description
1 polymer ?
#
loop_
_entity_poly.entity_id
_entity_poly.type
_entity_poly.pdbx_seq_one_letter_code
_entity_poly.pdbx_strand_id
1 'polypeptide(L)'
;GWCQNAVVKVNGRVQPKPVAGTFLILDREWKNNDNVELSFPMQVQVIRGINESVSVRRGPLVYALGLNENQKTIEQNNLAGFESYEVTTDSPWNYALQLNAANPSASFKFTSHKTGANPFETGKPPVTLSVQARRVEEWTMRSDGQLSLEPPLSPVASTAPVQTLELVPFGSHMLRVSEFPVVGTPRPLAKTFSEDFSAGYERRWVNHRGSTLHNGRLELPQSAKSIATAAVFADVVYDADVIVGDKGDAGVILRCNNDSLGTDHYQGYYVGINADANTVFFGKANNDWQPLVSQGKELEANESHHIRVEAKGSQFRVWVDDMETPVLEASDATYESGKLGIRSYSNLSSFGKLSAKSL
;
A
#
# COMPACT_ATOMS: atom_id res chain seq x y z
N GLY A 1 0.94 -2.36 -24.68
CA GLY A 1 -0.02 -3.49 -24.69
C GLY A 1 0.59 -4.69 -24.00
N TRP A 2 -0.21 -5.68 -23.60
CA TRP A 2 0.24 -6.86 -22.83
C TRP A 2 0.95 -7.94 -23.67
N CYS A 3 0.81 -7.91 -25.00
CA CYS A 3 1.50 -8.80 -25.92
C CYS A 3 2.56 -8.01 -26.72
N GLN A 4 3.82 -8.44 -26.70
CA GLN A 4 4.91 -7.79 -27.46
C GLN A 4 5.16 -8.42 -28.83
N ASN A 5 4.82 -9.71 -29.01
CA ASN A 5 5.16 -10.50 -30.19
C ASN A 5 3.93 -11.26 -30.70
N ALA A 6 2.86 -10.52 -31.00
CA ALA A 6 1.68 -11.11 -31.63
C ALA A 6 2.04 -11.64 -33.03
N VAL A 7 1.53 -12.81 -33.37
CA VAL A 7 1.74 -13.45 -34.67
C VAL A 7 0.38 -13.69 -35.31
N VAL A 8 0.25 -13.31 -36.57
CA VAL A 8 -0.95 -13.56 -37.38
C VAL A 8 -0.57 -14.47 -38.54
N LYS A 9 -1.35 -15.53 -38.77
CA LYS A 9 -1.21 -16.36 -39.96
C LYS A 9 -2.54 -16.42 -40.72
N VAL A 10 -2.45 -16.46 -42.04
CA VAL A 10 -3.59 -16.77 -42.91
C VAL A 10 -3.25 -18.05 -43.67
N ASN A 11 -4.04 -19.10 -43.47
CA ASN A 11 -3.82 -20.44 -44.03
C ASN A 11 -2.39 -20.96 -43.76
N GLY A 12 -1.92 -20.81 -42.52
CA GLY A 12 -0.58 -21.22 -42.09
C GLY A 12 0.57 -20.29 -42.51
N ARG A 13 0.33 -19.27 -43.36
CA ARG A 13 1.36 -18.32 -43.78
C ARG A 13 1.40 -17.11 -42.85
N VAL A 14 2.57 -16.85 -42.26
CA VAL A 14 2.82 -15.69 -41.39
C VAL A 14 2.58 -14.39 -42.16
N GLN A 15 1.83 -13.47 -41.55
CA GLN A 15 1.53 -12.14 -42.05
C GLN A 15 2.53 -11.11 -41.51
N PRO A 16 2.57 -9.88 -42.07
CA PRO A 16 3.38 -8.80 -41.51
C PRO A 16 3.14 -8.62 -40.00
N LYS A 17 4.23 -8.34 -39.28
CA LYS A 17 4.17 -8.18 -37.82
C LYS A 17 3.20 -7.05 -37.47
N PRO A 18 2.19 -7.29 -36.60
CA PRO A 18 1.33 -6.23 -36.11
C PRO A 18 2.13 -5.13 -35.40
N VAL A 19 1.78 -3.87 -35.65
CA VAL A 19 2.31 -2.72 -34.91
C VAL A 19 1.45 -2.48 -33.68
N ALA A 20 2.07 -2.33 -32.51
CA ALA A 20 1.35 -2.13 -31.26
C ALA A 20 0.59 -0.80 -31.28
N GLY A 21 -0.69 -0.83 -30.86
CA GLY A 21 -1.55 0.36 -30.82
C GLY A 21 -2.23 0.70 -32.16
N THR A 22 -2.05 -0.12 -33.19
CA THR A 22 -2.70 0.06 -34.51
C THR A 22 -3.52 -1.17 -34.90
N PHE A 23 -4.26 -1.07 -35.99
CA PHE A 23 -4.88 -2.22 -36.64
C PHE A 23 -3.89 -2.88 -37.60
N LEU A 24 -3.87 -4.23 -37.63
CA LEU A 24 -3.33 -4.98 -38.75
C LEU A 24 -4.44 -5.17 -39.77
N ILE A 25 -4.23 -4.70 -41.01
CA ILE A 25 -5.19 -4.87 -42.10
C ILE A 25 -4.76 -6.07 -42.95
N LEU A 26 -5.66 -7.04 -43.11
CA LEU A 26 -5.50 -8.18 -44.01
C LEU A 26 -6.33 -7.93 -45.28
N ASP A 27 -5.74 -7.22 -46.24
CA ASP A 27 -6.41 -6.85 -47.49
C ASP A 27 -6.17 -7.93 -48.57
N ARG A 28 -7.19 -8.72 -48.86
CA ARG A 28 -7.15 -9.83 -49.83
C ARG A 28 -8.55 -10.29 -50.22
N GLU A 29 -8.61 -11.08 -51.30
CA GLU A 29 -9.80 -11.87 -51.63
C GLU A 29 -9.90 -13.10 -50.70
N TRP A 30 -11.08 -13.28 -50.11
CA TRP A 30 -11.37 -14.35 -49.15
C TRP A 30 -12.15 -15.49 -49.80
N LYS A 31 -11.84 -16.72 -49.40
CA LYS A 31 -12.52 -17.93 -49.86
C LYS A 31 -13.09 -18.70 -48.68
N ASN A 32 -14.14 -19.48 -48.95
CA ASN A 32 -14.68 -20.40 -47.96
C ASN A 32 -13.55 -21.29 -47.40
N ASN A 33 -13.52 -21.43 -46.08
CA ASN A 33 -12.51 -22.17 -45.32
C ASN A 33 -11.12 -21.50 -45.20
N ASP A 34 -10.96 -20.23 -45.59
CA ASP A 34 -9.78 -19.46 -45.16
C ASP A 34 -9.74 -19.38 -43.62
N ASN A 35 -8.58 -19.64 -43.04
CA ASN A 35 -8.35 -19.66 -41.59
C ASN A 35 -7.38 -18.55 -41.19
N VAL A 36 -7.80 -17.72 -40.24
CA VAL A 36 -6.97 -16.70 -39.60
C VAL A 36 -6.60 -17.19 -38.20
N GLU A 37 -5.31 -17.49 -38.01
CA GLU A 37 -4.77 -17.88 -36.72
C GLU A 37 -4.10 -16.67 -36.05
N LEU A 38 -4.53 -16.36 -34.84
CA LEU A 38 -3.96 -15.32 -34.00
C LEU A 38 -3.24 -15.97 -32.81
N SER A 39 -1.95 -15.69 -32.69
CA SER A 39 -1.14 -16.12 -31.55
C SER A 39 -0.71 -14.90 -30.73
N PHE A 40 -1.09 -14.89 -29.46
CA PHE A 40 -0.71 -13.85 -28.51
C PHE A 40 0.11 -14.46 -27.37
N PRO A 41 1.46 -14.47 -27.46
CA PRO A 41 2.30 -14.95 -26.37
C PRO A 41 2.02 -14.18 -25.07
N MET A 42 1.53 -14.88 -24.06
CA MET A 42 1.25 -14.33 -22.73
C MET A 42 2.36 -14.72 -21.77
N GLN A 43 3.29 -13.78 -21.53
CA GLN A 43 4.34 -13.95 -20.53
C GLN A 43 3.83 -13.55 -19.15
N VAL A 44 4.35 -14.21 -18.11
CA VAL A 44 4.13 -13.76 -16.73
C VAL A 44 4.91 -12.46 -16.52
N GLN A 45 4.27 -11.48 -15.90
CA GLN A 45 4.84 -10.20 -15.53
C GLN A 45 4.64 -9.98 -14.04
N VAL A 46 5.70 -9.57 -13.36
CA VAL A 46 5.68 -9.16 -11.96
C VAL A 46 5.77 -7.63 -11.94
N ILE A 47 4.77 -6.97 -11.39
CA ILE A 47 4.64 -5.52 -11.38
C ILE A 47 4.78 -5.05 -9.94
N ARG A 48 5.66 -4.08 -9.70
CA ARG A 48 5.85 -3.49 -8.37
C ARG A 48 4.69 -2.56 -8.03
N GLY A 49 4.21 -2.65 -6.79
CA GLY A 49 3.11 -1.88 -6.24
C GLY A 49 3.51 -1.08 -4.99
N ILE A 50 2.51 -0.80 -4.14
CA ILE A 50 2.71 -0.07 -2.87
C ILE A 50 3.69 -0.83 -1.99
N ASN A 51 4.50 -0.14 -1.19
CA ASN A 51 5.41 -0.81 -0.25
C ASN A 51 6.34 -1.84 -0.91
N GLU A 52 6.66 -1.63 -2.20
CA GLU A 52 7.40 -2.58 -3.04
C GLU A 52 6.82 -4.00 -3.05
N SER A 53 5.52 -4.12 -2.77
CA SER A 53 4.71 -5.31 -3.04
C SER A 53 4.77 -5.65 -4.54
N VAL A 54 4.25 -6.82 -4.89
CA VAL A 54 4.13 -7.25 -6.27
C VAL A 54 2.73 -7.73 -6.61
N SER A 55 2.27 -7.34 -7.79
CA SER A 55 1.14 -7.97 -8.49
C SER A 55 1.64 -8.84 -9.63
N VAL A 56 0.88 -9.89 -9.95
CA VAL A 56 1.23 -10.83 -11.01
C VAL A 56 0.22 -10.74 -12.14
N ARG A 57 0.70 -10.61 -13.37
CA ARG A 57 -0.12 -10.61 -14.58
C ARG A 57 0.36 -11.66 -15.58
N ARG A 58 -0.54 -12.17 -16.41
CA ARG A 58 -0.19 -12.95 -17.60
C ARG A 58 -1.13 -12.57 -18.74
N GLY A 59 -0.59 -11.86 -19.73
CA GLY A 59 -1.42 -11.25 -20.78
C GLY A 59 -2.40 -10.22 -20.18
N PRO A 60 -3.70 -10.28 -20.52
CA PRO A 60 -4.70 -9.35 -19.96
C PRO A 60 -5.16 -9.73 -18.54
N LEU A 61 -4.73 -10.86 -17.99
CA LEU A 61 -5.20 -11.36 -16.70
C LEU A 61 -4.32 -10.84 -15.55
N VAL A 62 -4.96 -10.31 -14.52
CA VAL A 62 -4.39 -10.11 -13.18
C VAL A 62 -4.69 -11.34 -12.35
N TYR A 63 -3.76 -11.77 -11.51
CA TYR A 63 -3.92 -12.93 -10.64
C TYR A 63 -4.06 -12.54 -9.17
N ALA A 64 -4.89 -13.29 -8.45
CA ALA A 64 -5.09 -13.20 -7.01
C ALA A 64 -4.80 -14.55 -6.36
N LEU A 65 -4.62 -14.58 -5.03
CA LEU A 65 -4.48 -15.81 -4.26
C LEU A 65 -5.74 -16.68 -4.40
N GLY A 66 -5.58 -17.95 -4.74
CA GLY A 66 -6.66 -18.93 -4.65
C GLY A 66 -6.99 -19.20 -3.18
N LEU A 67 -8.14 -18.72 -2.74
CA LEU A 67 -8.64 -18.85 -1.37
C LEU A 67 -9.83 -19.81 -1.34
N ASN A 68 -9.99 -20.56 -0.24
CA ASN A 68 -11.24 -21.27 -0.02
C ASN A 68 -12.31 -20.27 0.42
N GLU A 69 -13.28 -20.00 -0.44
CA GLU A 69 -14.37 -19.05 -0.16
C GLU A 69 -15.57 -19.79 0.44
N ASN A 70 -16.05 -19.27 1.57
CA ASN A 70 -17.23 -19.74 2.28
C ASN A 70 -18.33 -18.69 2.09
N GLN A 71 -19.41 -19.06 1.39
CA GLN A 71 -20.55 -18.18 1.14
C GLN A 71 -21.71 -18.51 2.10
N LYS A 72 -22.28 -17.48 2.72
CA LYS A 72 -23.45 -17.59 3.60
C LYS A 72 -24.50 -16.56 3.20
N THR A 73 -25.73 -17.00 2.95
CA THR A 73 -26.86 -16.09 2.75
C THR A 73 -27.21 -15.39 4.06
N ILE A 74 -27.24 -14.06 4.05
CA ILE A 74 -27.55 -13.23 5.23
C ILE A 74 -28.93 -12.59 5.15
N GLU A 75 -29.49 -12.43 3.94
CA GLU A 75 -30.84 -11.91 3.75
C GLU A 75 -31.51 -12.65 2.60
N GLN A 76 -32.68 -13.25 2.88
CA GLN A 76 -33.53 -13.82 1.84
C GLN A 76 -34.42 -12.70 1.28
N ASN A 77 -34.21 -12.39 0.01
CA ASN A 77 -35.04 -11.43 -0.70
C ASN A 77 -36.31 -12.13 -1.22
N ASN A 78 -37.42 -11.40 -1.32
CA ASN A 78 -38.67 -11.91 -1.90
C ASN A 78 -38.54 -12.19 -3.40
N LEU A 79 -37.51 -11.65 -4.05
CA LEU A 79 -37.16 -11.94 -5.44
C LEU A 79 -36.01 -12.96 -5.50
N ALA A 80 -36.30 -14.15 -6.02
CA ALA A 80 -35.30 -15.21 -6.18
C ALA A 80 -34.12 -14.75 -7.05
N GLY A 81 -32.89 -15.04 -6.61
CA GLY A 81 -31.65 -14.63 -7.29
C GLY A 81 -31.11 -13.25 -6.90
N PHE A 82 -31.75 -12.56 -5.95
CA PHE A 82 -31.31 -11.27 -5.39
C PHE A 82 -30.99 -11.37 -3.89
N GLU A 83 -30.54 -12.55 -3.45
CA GLU A 83 -30.15 -12.77 -2.07
C GLU A 83 -28.84 -12.04 -1.75
N SER A 84 -28.75 -11.51 -0.53
CA SER A 84 -27.50 -10.95 -0.01
C SER A 84 -26.66 -12.06 0.60
N TYR A 85 -25.38 -12.09 0.26
CA TYR A 85 -24.43 -13.08 0.78
C TYR A 85 -23.24 -12.41 1.44
N GLU A 86 -22.77 -13.03 2.52
CA GLU A 86 -21.46 -12.82 3.11
C GLU A 86 -20.48 -13.85 2.53
N VAL A 87 -19.27 -13.41 2.16
CA VAL A 87 -18.19 -14.29 1.72
C VAL A 87 -17.02 -14.16 2.69
N THR A 88 -16.58 -15.29 3.23
CA THR A 88 -15.46 -15.38 4.18
C THR A 88 -14.44 -16.43 3.71
N THR A 89 -13.30 -16.55 4.38
CA THR A 89 -12.33 -17.61 4.12
C THR A 89 -11.75 -18.14 5.43
N ASP A 90 -11.52 -19.44 5.49
CA ASP A 90 -10.75 -20.12 6.54
C ASP A 90 -9.28 -20.33 6.13
N SER A 91 -8.94 -20.03 4.88
CA SER A 91 -7.60 -20.17 4.34
C SER A 91 -6.74 -18.99 4.80
N PRO A 92 -5.47 -19.24 5.17
CA PRO A 92 -4.51 -18.16 5.35
C PRO A 92 -4.39 -17.32 4.07
N TRP A 93 -4.24 -16.01 4.21
CA TRP A 93 -4.11 -15.08 3.08
C TRP A 93 -2.81 -14.27 3.14
N ASN A 94 -2.19 -14.20 4.32
CA ASN A 94 -1.03 -13.37 4.65
C ASN A 94 0.29 -13.98 4.17
N TYR A 95 0.51 -14.02 2.86
CA TYR A 95 1.71 -14.60 2.25
C TYR A 95 2.60 -13.58 1.55
N ALA A 96 3.92 -13.76 1.68
CA ALA A 96 4.94 -13.14 0.85
C ALA A 96 5.42 -14.11 -0.24
N LEU A 97 5.54 -13.64 -1.49
CA LEU A 97 6.04 -14.45 -2.59
C LEU A 97 7.56 -14.62 -2.51
N GLN A 98 8.03 -15.84 -2.74
CA GLN A 98 9.45 -16.14 -2.85
C GLN A 98 9.83 -16.14 -4.34
N LEU A 99 10.47 -15.05 -4.78
CA LEU A 99 10.78 -14.81 -6.19
C LEU A 99 12.26 -15.01 -6.50
N ASN A 100 12.55 -15.43 -7.72
CA ASN A 100 13.89 -15.35 -8.29
C ASN A 100 14.29 -13.88 -8.47
N ALA A 101 15.41 -13.47 -7.86
CA ALA A 101 15.85 -12.07 -7.85
C ALA A 101 16.24 -11.54 -9.24
N ALA A 102 16.80 -12.38 -10.11
CA ALA A 102 17.27 -11.97 -11.45
C ALA A 102 16.15 -12.04 -12.50
N ASN A 103 15.21 -12.98 -12.35
CA ASN A 103 14.09 -13.16 -13.25
C ASN A 103 12.82 -13.56 -12.47
N PRO A 104 12.10 -12.58 -11.89
CA PRO A 104 10.91 -12.86 -11.08
C PRO A 104 9.85 -13.70 -11.79
N SER A 105 9.66 -13.49 -13.11
CA SER A 105 8.69 -14.24 -13.92
C SER A 105 8.98 -15.74 -13.99
N ALA A 106 10.24 -16.16 -13.84
CA ALA A 106 10.61 -17.57 -13.82
C ALA A 106 10.19 -18.31 -12.54
N SER A 107 9.70 -17.58 -11.53
CA SER A 107 9.21 -18.15 -10.26
C SER A 107 7.81 -18.76 -10.39
N PHE A 108 7.14 -18.56 -11.53
CA PHE A 108 5.76 -18.96 -11.75
C PHE A 108 5.66 -20.10 -12.75
N LYS A 109 4.83 -21.10 -12.43
CA LYS A 109 4.46 -22.18 -13.34
C LYS A 109 3.03 -21.99 -13.82
N PHE A 110 2.83 -21.85 -15.12
CA PHE A 110 1.50 -21.76 -15.72
C PHE A 110 0.89 -23.14 -15.94
N THR A 111 -0.40 -23.26 -15.61
CA THR A 111 -1.21 -24.45 -15.89
C THR A 111 -2.51 -24.02 -16.56
N SER A 112 -2.91 -24.76 -17.60
CA SER A 112 -4.22 -24.65 -18.23
C SER A 112 -5.07 -25.84 -17.82
N HIS A 113 -6.33 -25.58 -17.52
CA HIS A 113 -7.33 -26.58 -17.13
C HIS A 113 -8.43 -26.67 -18.18
N LYS A 114 -9.31 -27.67 -18.05
CA LYS A 114 -10.50 -27.77 -18.89
C LYS A 114 -11.44 -26.60 -18.56
N THR A 115 -11.80 -25.81 -19.56
CA THR A 115 -12.73 -24.70 -19.40
C THR A 115 -14.15 -25.23 -19.21
N GLY A 116 -14.81 -24.80 -18.12
CA GLY A 116 -16.24 -25.05 -17.90
C GLY A 116 -17.13 -24.17 -18.77
N ALA A 117 -18.46 -24.27 -18.60
CA ALA A 117 -19.42 -23.40 -19.29
C ALA A 117 -19.25 -21.92 -18.90
N ASN A 118 -18.91 -21.67 -17.64
CA ASN A 118 -18.57 -20.34 -17.13
C ASN A 118 -17.08 -20.30 -16.71
N PRO A 119 -16.22 -19.56 -17.43
CA PRO A 119 -14.79 -19.44 -17.09
C PRO A 119 -14.52 -18.61 -15.83
N PHE A 120 -15.54 -17.97 -15.26
CA PHE A 120 -15.48 -17.17 -14.03
C PHE A 120 -16.06 -17.89 -12.82
N GLU A 121 -16.44 -19.16 -12.95
CA GLU A 121 -16.97 -19.95 -11.83
C GLU A 121 -15.92 -20.09 -10.71
N THR A 122 -16.29 -19.66 -9.49
CA THR A 122 -15.44 -19.76 -8.31
C THR A 122 -14.98 -21.19 -8.07
N GLY A 123 -13.69 -21.36 -7.75
CA GLY A 123 -13.07 -22.66 -7.50
C GLY A 123 -12.81 -23.50 -8.77
N LYS A 124 -13.16 -23.02 -9.96
CA LYS A 124 -12.91 -23.72 -11.24
C LYS A 124 -12.23 -22.84 -12.29
N PRO A 125 -11.11 -22.17 -11.97
CA PRO A 125 -10.44 -21.30 -12.91
C PRO A 125 -9.88 -22.11 -14.10
N PRO A 126 -10.06 -21.66 -15.35
CA PRO A 126 -9.55 -22.37 -16.53
C PRO A 126 -8.02 -22.27 -16.66
N VAL A 127 -7.37 -21.38 -15.92
CA VAL A 127 -5.92 -21.19 -15.90
C VAL A 127 -5.44 -20.81 -14.51
N THR A 128 -4.26 -21.28 -14.10
CA THR A 128 -3.65 -20.92 -12.81
C THR A 128 -2.15 -20.68 -12.94
N LEU A 129 -1.56 -20.00 -11.94
CA LEU A 129 -0.12 -19.87 -11.76
C LEU A 129 0.28 -20.46 -10.40
N SER A 130 1.26 -21.36 -10.35
CA SER A 130 1.85 -21.83 -9.09
C SER A 130 3.11 -21.06 -8.75
N VAL A 131 3.32 -20.70 -7.48
CA VAL A 131 4.49 -19.95 -6.99
C VAL A 131 4.86 -20.37 -5.57
N GLN A 132 6.14 -20.30 -5.21
CA GLN A 132 6.59 -20.53 -3.83
C GLN A 132 6.36 -19.27 -2.98
N ALA A 133 5.95 -19.44 -1.73
CA ALA A 133 5.68 -18.34 -0.79
C ALA A 133 5.94 -18.77 0.66
N ARG A 134 5.93 -17.79 1.56
CA ARG A 134 5.97 -18.00 3.02
C ARG A 134 4.94 -17.12 3.71
N ARG A 135 4.39 -17.60 4.82
CA ARG A 135 3.43 -16.85 5.64
C ARG A 135 4.12 -15.70 6.36
N VAL A 136 3.43 -14.57 6.54
CA VAL A 136 3.92 -13.37 7.24
C VAL A 136 2.95 -13.06 8.37
N GLU A 137 3.27 -13.50 9.58
CA GLU A 137 2.36 -13.40 10.73
C GLU A 137 2.12 -11.95 11.16
N GLU A 138 3.08 -11.04 10.91
CA GLU A 138 2.92 -9.62 11.20
C GLU A 138 1.98 -8.89 10.21
N TRP A 139 1.66 -9.51 9.07
CA TRP A 139 0.68 -8.94 8.13
C TRP A 139 -0.73 -9.38 8.53
N THR A 140 -1.41 -8.53 9.29
CA THR A 140 -2.69 -8.84 9.94
C THR A 140 -3.85 -8.01 9.40
N MET A 141 -5.06 -8.34 9.86
CA MET A 141 -6.23 -7.50 9.67
C MET A 141 -6.08 -6.19 10.43
N ARG A 142 -6.75 -5.16 9.95
CA ARG A 142 -6.96 -3.91 10.68
C ARG A 142 -7.72 -4.17 11.98
N SER A 143 -7.69 -3.22 12.90
CA SER A 143 -8.40 -3.31 14.18
C SER A 143 -9.91 -3.50 14.05
N ASP A 144 -10.51 -3.04 12.94
CA ASP A 144 -11.94 -3.24 12.62
C ASP A 144 -12.28 -4.66 12.13
N GLY A 145 -11.28 -5.48 11.81
CA GLY A 145 -11.45 -6.83 11.28
C GLY A 145 -12.04 -6.92 9.87
N GLN A 146 -12.21 -5.81 9.16
CA GLN A 146 -12.90 -5.78 7.85
C GLN A 146 -11.95 -5.82 6.66
N LEU A 147 -10.80 -5.17 6.76
CA LEU A 147 -9.78 -5.15 5.71
C LEU A 147 -8.42 -5.55 6.29
N SER A 148 -7.53 -6.07 5.43
CA SER A 148 -6.13 -6.25 5.82
C SER A 148 -5.44 -4.90 6.03
N LEU A 149 -4.36 -4.88 6.80
CA LEU A 149 -3.37 -3.81 6.67
C LEU A 149 -2.81 -3.81 5.24
N GLU A 150 -2.26 -2.67 4.82
CA GLU A 150 -1.49 -2.61 3.58
C GLU A 150 -0.35 -3.64 3.61
N PRO A 151 0.05 -4.21 2.46
CA PRO A 151 1.21 -5.10 2.41
C PRO A 151 2.41 -4.46 3.11
N PRO A 152 3.13 -5.18 3.99
CA PRO A 152 4.31 -4.65 4.63
C PRO A 152 5.39 -4.29 3.60
N LEU A 153 6.26 -3.32 3.95
CA LEU A 153 7.36 -2.91 3.09
C LEU A 153 8.26 -4.09 2.76
N SER A 154 8.38 -4.35 1.46
CA SER A 154 9.20 -5.44 0.95
C SER A 154 10.69 -5.06 0.82
N PRO A 155 11.58 -6.06 0.92
CA PRO A 155 11.29 -7.46 1.26
C PRO A 155 11.01 -7.67 2.75
N VAL A 156 10.27 -8.74 3.07
CA VAL A 156 9.98 -9.16 4.45
C VAL A 156 10.70 -10.47 4.80
N ALA A 157 11.14 -10.58 6.06
CA ALA A 157 11.65 -11.83 6.59
C ALA A 157 10.49 -12.75 6.95
N SER A 158 10.65 -14.05 6.72
CA SER A 158 9.75 -15.06 7.25
C SER A 158 10.50 -16.38 7.46
N THR A 159 10.35 -16.95 8.64
CA THR A 159 10.85 -18.28 9.00
C THR A 159 9.81 -19.38 8.78
N ALA A 160 8.57 -19.02 8.42
CA ALA A 160 7.50 -19.98 8.15
C ALA A 160 7.89 -20.93 7.00
N PRO A 161 7.42 -22.19 7.01
CA PRO A 161 7.72 -23.15 5.94
C PRO A 161 7.37 -22.61 4.55
N VAL A 162 8.16 -23.01 3.55
CA VAL A 162 7.84 -22.72 2.14
C VAL A 162 6.57 -23.48 1.75
N GLN A 163 5.65 -22.78 1.11
CA GLN A 163 4.41 -23.34 0.58
C GLN A 163 4.29 -23.03 -0.91
N THR A 164 3.69 -23.94 -1.67
CA THR A 164 3.30 -23.66 -3.05
C THR A 164 1.89 -23.08 -3.02
N LEU A 165 1.74 -21.82 -3.44
CA LEU A 165 0.45 -21.19 -3.62
C LEU A 165 -0.03 -21.40 -5.05
N GLU A 166 -1.34 -21.47 -5.21
CA GLU A 166 -2.00 -21.31 -6.49
C GLU A 166 -2.58 -19.89 -6.59
N LEU A 167 -2.26 -19.20 -7.69
CA LEU A 167 -2.87 -17.95 -8.05
C LEU A 167 -3.86 -18.16 -9.19
N VAL A 168 -5.01 -17.53 -9.07
CA VAL A 168 -6.17 -17.65 -9.96
C VAL A 168 -6.46 -16.30 -10.62
N PRO A 169 -7.12 -16.24 -11.80
CA PRO A 169 -7.53 -14.97 -12.38
C PRO A 169 -8.39 -14.18 -11.40
N PHE A 170 -8.13 -12.89 -11.27
CA PHE A 170 -8.76 -11.99 -10.30
C PHE A 170 -10.30 -12.03 -10.33
N GLY A 171 -10.88 -12.22 -11.52
CA GLY A 171 -12.33 -12.30 -11.73
C GLY A 171 -12.95 -13.67 -11.40
N SER A 172 -12.16 -14.68 -11.03
CA SER A 172 -12.64 -16.03 -10.72
C SER A 172 -12.90 -16.24 -9.22
N HIS A 173 -12.73 -15.23 -8.37
CA HIS A 173 -12.96 -15.26 -6.91
C HIS A 173 -13.60 -13.93 -6.47
N MET A 174 -14.25 -13.92 -5.30
CA MET A 174 -14.87 -12.76 -4.66
C MET A 174 -13.91 -12.06 -3.68
N LEU A 175 -13.19 -12.82 -2.86
CA LEU A 175 -12.12 -12.38 -1.96
C LEU A 175 -10.80 -12.35 -2.72
N ARG A 176 -10.03 -11.27 -2.57
CA ARG A 176 -8.90 -11.01 -3.45
C ARG A 176 -7.71 -10.44 -2.71
N VAL A 177 -6.63 -11.22 -2.69
CA VAL A 177 -5.27 -10.72 -2.42
C VAL A 177 -4.51 -10.76 -3.74
N SER A 178 -4.15 -9.58 -4.27
CA SER A 178 -3.47 -9.44 -5.58
C SER A 178 -2.19 -8.61 -5.52
N GLU A 179 -1.88 -8.10 -4.33
CA GLU A 179 -0.60 -7.50 -4.01
C GLU A 179 0.02 -8.30 -2.88
N PHE A 180 1.26 -8.74 -3.09
CA PHE A 180 1.96 -9.59 -2.16
C PHE A 180 3.27 -8.92 -1.77
N PRO A 181 3.65 -8.92 -0.48
CA PRO A 181 5.04 -8.67 -0.14
C PRO A 181 5.95 -9.74 -0.75
N VAL A 182 7.26 -9.48 -0.81
CA VAL A 182 8.24 -10.48 -1.28
C VAL A 182 9.17 -10.91 -0.15
N VAL A 183 9.51 -12.20 -0.12
CA VAL A 183 10.42 -12.76 0.88
C VAL A 183 11.85 -12.28 0.61
N GLY A 184 12.56 -11.86 1.66
CA GLY A 184 13.98 -11.51 1.59
C GLY A 184 14.51 -10.96 2.91
N THR A 185 15.62 -10.23 2.86
CA THR A 185 16.21 -9.58 4.04
C THR A 185 15.62 -8.18 4.21
N PRO A 186 14.88 -7.89 5.30
CA PRO A 186 14.34 -6.57 5.56
C PRO A 186 15.39 -5.48 5.53
N ARG A 187 14.96 -4.27 5.19
CA ARG A 187 15.82 -3.09 5.22
C ARG A 187 16.22 -2.81 6.68
N PRO A 188 17.48 -2.42 6.95
CA PRO A 188 17.83 -1.92 8.27
C PRO A 188 17.09 -0.61 8.55
N LEU A 189 17.05 -0.20 9.82
CA LEU A 189 16.54 1.11 10.21
C LEU A 189 17.24 2.21 9.42
N ALA A 190 16.47 3.23 9.04
CA ALA A 190 16.99 4.38 8.33
C ALA A 190 17.96 5.15 9.24
N LYS A 191 19.03 5.66 8.64
CA LYS A 191 19.97 6.58 9.31
C LYS A 191 19.62 8.04 9.03
N THR A 192 19.07 8.30 7.85
CA THR A 192 18.69 9.62 7.37
C THR A 192 17.44 9.51 6.51
N PHE A 193 16.63 10.55 6.53
CA PHE A 193 15.46 10.72 5.68
C PHE A 193 15.36 12.19 5.28
N SER A 194 14.92 12.46 4.05
CA SER A 194 14.58 13.80 3.60
C SER A 194 13.46 13.69 2.59
N GLU A 195 12.51 14.61 2.66
CA GLU A 195 11.41 14.74 1.71
C GLU A 195 11.19 16.21 1.35
N ASP A 196 10.99 16.44 0.06
CA ASP A 196 10.70 17.73 -0.57
C ASP A 196 9.41 17.69 -1.41
N PHE A 197 8.71 16.55 -1.39
CA PHE A 197 7.50 16.24 -2.15
C PHE A 197 7.64 16.46 -3.66
N SER A 198 8.85 16.29 -4.19
CA SER A 198 9.12 16.28 -5.63
C SER A 198 8.41 15.13 -6.36
N ALA A 199 8.41 15.18 -7.69
CA ALA A 199 7.75 14.19 -8.55
C ALA A 199 8.11 12.75 -8.16
N GLY A 200 7.09 11.90 -8.00
CA GLY A 200 7.26 10.51 -7.58
C GLY A 200 7.14 10.26 -6.07
N TYR A 201 6.83 11.28 -5.26
CA TYR A 201 6.62 11.12 -3.81
C TYR A 201 5.57 10.06 -3.47
N GLU A 202 4.56 9.85 -4.34
CA GLU A 202 3.50 8.86 -4.17
C GLU A 202 4.01 7.41 -4.10
N ARG A 203 5.27 7.18 -4.48
CA ARG A 203 5.94 5.87 -4.33
C ARG A 203 6.63 5.70 -2.99
N ARG A 204 6.89 6.81 -2.28
CA ARG A 204 7.57 6.87 -0.97
C ARG A 204 6.58 6.97 0.20
N TRP A 205 5.34 7.36 -0.09
CA TRP A 205 4.32 7.67 0.89
C TRP A 205 3.04 6.88 0.65
N VAL A 206 2.40 6.49 1.75
CA VAL A 206 1.05 5.92 1.75
C VAL A 206 0.09 6.94 2.35
N ASN A 207 -0.84 7.43 1.52
CA ASN A 207 -1.81 8.46 1.89
C ASN A 207 -3.12 7.82 2.34
N HIS A 208 -3.61 8.19 3.52
CA HIS A 208 -4.89 7.77 4.07
C HIS A 208 -5.87 8.95 4.05
N ARG A 209 -6.98 8.82 3.30
CA ARG A 209 -8.01 9.85 3.02
C ARG A 209 -7.60 11.00 2.08
N GLY A 210 -6.56 10.79 1.27
CA GLY A 210 -6.20 11.68 0.16
C GLY A 210 -5.10 12.69 0.50
N SER A 211 -4.55 13.31 -0.53
CA SER A 211 -3.51 14.33 -0.43
C SER A 211 -3.44 15.13 -1.73
N THR A 212 -3.06 16.41 -1.65
CA THR A 212 -2.84 17.25 -2.83
C THR A 212 -1.47 17.90 -2.74
N LEU A 213 -0.69 17.85 -3.82
CA LEU A 213 0.57 18.60 -3.90
C LEU A 213 0.26 20.02 -4.39
N HIS A 214 0.61 21.03 -3.59
CA HIS A 214 0.41 22.43 -3.92
C HIS A 214 1.65 23.25 -3.50
N ASN A 215 2.24 23.98 -4.45
CA ASN A 215 3.41 24.84 -4.23
C ASN A 215 4.59 24.14 -3.50
N GLY A 216 4.87 22.88 -3.86
CA GLY A 216 5.96 22.10 -3.26
C GLY A 216 5.68 21.62 -1.83
N ARG A 217 4.42 21.67 -1.39
CA ARG A 217 3.98 21.19 -0.09
C ARG A 217 2.86 20.17 -0.26
N LEU A 218 2.87 19.15 0.59
CA LEU A 218 1.80 18.16 0.62
C LEU A 218 0.68 18.68 1.52
N GLU A 219 -0.48 18.96 0.93
CA GLU A 219 -1.69 19.30 1.65
C GLU A 219 -2.46 18.03 2.01
N LEU A 220 -2.88 17.94 3.27
CA LEU A 220 -3.77 16.88 3.75
C LEU A 220 -5.13 17.49 4.10
N PRO A 221 -6.25 16.83 3.71
CA PRO A 221 -7.56 17.24 4.17
C PRO A 221 -7.73 16.92 5.66
N GLN A 222 -8.80 17.43 6.26
CA GLN A 222 -9.16 17.09 7.63
C GLN A 222 -9.33 15.58 7.81
N SER A 223 -8.83 15.07 8.94
CA SER A 223 -8.88 13.66 9.31
C SER A 223 -8.12 12.73 8.36
N ALA A 224 -6.94 13.17 7.91
CA ALA A 224 -6.05 12.41 7.04
C ALA A 224 -4.68 12.20 7.67
N LYS A 225 -3.93 11.24 7.13
CA LYS A 225 -2.50 11.04 7.45
C LYS A 225 -1.74 10.53 6.24
N SER A 226 -0.44 10.74 6.26
CA SER A 226 0.46 10.15 5.27
C SER A 226 1.68 9.56 5.96
N ILE A 227 2.12 8.37 5.52
CA ILE A 227 3.19 7.59 6.16
C ILE A 227 4.33 7.36 5.17
N ALA A 228 5.55 7.72 5.56
CA ALA A 228 6.77 7.49 4.79
C ALA A 228 7.28 6.07 5.06
N THR A 229 6.95 5.12 4.18
CA THR A 229 6.98 3.70 4.56
C THR A 229 8.37 3.10 4.71
N ALA A 230 9.37 3.68 4.04
CA ALA A 230 10.78 3.31 4.19
C ALA A 230 11.52 4.10 5.30
N ALA A 231 10.90 5.14 5.86
CA ALA A 231 11.49 5.98 6.91
C ALA A 231 11.25 5.37 8.29
N VAL A 232 11.85 4.20 8.54
CA VAL A 232 11.70 3.47 9.81
C VAL A 232 12.85 3.82 10.75
N PHE A 233 12.53 4.35 11.93
CA PHE A 233 13.51 4.77 12.94
C PHE A 233 13.13 4.25 14.34
N ALA A 234 14.14 4.12 15.20
CA ALA A 234 13.97 3.91 16.64
C ALA A 234 14.22 5.23 17.36
N ASP A 235 15.49 5.63 17.48
CA ASP A 235 15.90 6.93 18.00
C ASP A 235 16.15 7.91 16.85
N VAL A 236 15.55 9.10 16.91
CA VAL A 236 15.47 10.01 15.76
C VAL A 236 15.31 11.46 16.18
N VAL A 237 15.94 12.36 15.43
CA VAL A 237 15.52 13.77 15.32
C VAL A 237 14.73 13.90 14.04
N TYR A 238 13.48 14.38 14.15
CA TYR A 238 12.59 14.59 13.01
C TYR A 238 12.17 16.06 12.94
N ASP A 239 12.56 16.70 11.84
CA ASP A 239 12.27 18.09 11.49
C ASP A 239 11.17 18.15 10.41
N ALA A 240 10.23 19.06 10.58
CA ALA A 240 9.13 19.25 9.65
C ALA A 240 8.65 20.71 9.59
N ASP A 241 8.49 21.23 8.38
CA ASP A 241 7.76 22.48 8.14
C ASP A 241 6.26 22.20 8.04
N VAL A 242 5.45 22.80 8.92
CA VAL A 242 4.01 22.56 9.02
C VAL A 242 3.26 23.88 8.99
N ILE A 243 2.29 23.98 8.08
CA ILE A 243 1.25 25.02 8.14
C ILE A 243 0.01 24.35 8.73
N VAL A 244 -0.57 24.97 9.76
CA VAL A 244 -1.83 24.59 10.38
C VAL A 244 -2.85 25.70 10.19
N GLY A 245 -4.11 25.36 9.93
CA GLY A 245 -5.20 26.32 9.78
C GLY A 245 -5.64 26.93 11.10
N ASP A 246 -6.70 27.73 11.04
CA ASP A 246 -7.32 28.38 12.20
C ASP A 246 -8.21 27.44 13.03
N LYS A 247 -8.41 26.19 12.59
CA LYS A 247 -9.13 25.14 13.32
C LYS A 247 -8.42 23.80 13.24
N GLY A 248 -8.47 23.05 14.33
CA GLY A 248 -7.89 21.71 14.45
C GLY A 248 -6.36 21.73 14.55
N ASP A 249 -5.75 20.56 14.37
CA ASP A 249 -4.30 20.38 14.51
C ASP A 249 -3.64 19.73 13.30
N ALA A 250 -2.35 19.97 13.15
CA ALA A 250 -1.49 19.30 12.18
C ALA A 250 -0.10 19.06 12.78
N GLY A 251 0.61 18.05 12.27
CA GLY A 251 1.93 17.73 12.80
C GLY A 251 2.50 16.41 12.32
N VAL A 252 3.42 15.86 13.12
CA VAL A 252 4.27 14.73 12.74
C VAL A 252 3.95 13.47 13.52
N ILE A 253 3.97 12.33 12.83
CA ILE A 253 3.84 10.99 13.40
C ILE A 253 5.23 10.37 13.55
N LEU A 254 5.49 9.74 14.69
CA LEU A 254 6.72 9.00 14.97
C LEU A 254 6.42 7.55 15.34
N ARG A 255 7.35 6.63 15.02
CA ARG A 255 7.30 5.21 15.39
C ARG A 255 5.96 4.54 15.03
N CYS A 256 5.43 4.87 13.85
CA CYS A 256 4.16 4.38 13.35
C CYS A 256 4.23 2.94 12.86
N ASN A 257 3.35 2.10 13.39
CA ASN A 257 3.12 0.72 13.02
C ASN A 257 1.62 0.51 12.77
N ASN A 258 1.28 -0.53 12.00
CA ASN A 258 -0.10 -0.96 11.78
C ASN A 258 -1.04 0.17 11.35
N ASP A 259 -0.54 1.09 10.50
CA ASP A 259 -1.34 2.18 9.97
C ASP A 259 -2.38 1.69 8.97
N SER A 260 -3.54 2.31 9.02
CA SER A 260 -4.64 2.02 8.11
C SER A 260 -5.58 3.21 7.94
N LEU A 261 -6.60 3.09 7.10
CA LEU A 261 -7.53 4.18 6.81
C LEU A 261 -8.22 4.76 8.06
N GLY A 262 -8.08 6.06 8.28
CA GLY A 262 -8.60 6.75 9.46
C GLY A 262 -7.46 7.47 10.18
N THR A 263 -7.72 8.65 10.70
CA THR A 263 -6.66 9.55 11.20
C THR A 263 -5.82 8.90 12.29
N ASP A 264 -6.48 8.23 13.24
CA ASP A 264 -5.84 7.65 14.44
C ASP A 264 -5.71 6.14 14.40
N HIS A 265 -6.09 5.53 13.27
CA HIS A 265 -5.99 4.09 13.06
C HIS A 265 -4.54 3.69 12.73
N TYR A 266 -3.66 3.81 13.72
CA TYR A 266 -2.28 3.38 13.72
C TYR A 266 -1.80 3.20 15.17
N GLN A 267 -0.61 2.62 15.33
CA GLN A 267 0.07 2.46 16.60
C GLN A 267 1.37 3.28 16.57
N GLY A 268 1.48 4.34 17.35
CA GLY A 268 2.65 5.23 17.31
C GLY A 268 2.44 6.52 18.11
N TYR A 269 3.39 7.45 17.99
CA TYR A 269 3.32 8.76 18.63
C TYR A 269 2.96 9.86 17.64
N TYR A 270 2.46 10.97 18.17
CA TYR A 270 2.17 12.17 17.40
C TYR A 270 2.51 13.42 18.21
N VAL A 271 3.10 14.39 17.50
CA VAL A 271 3.30 15.76 17.96
C VAL A 271 2.50 16.66 17.03
N GLY A 272 1.57 17.43 17.60
CA GLY A 272 0.71 18.35 16.86
C GLY A 272 0.82 19.77 17.38
N ILE A 273 0.61 20.73 16.47
CA ILE A 273 0.39 22.14 16.78
C ILE A 273 -1.06 22.52 16.47
N ASN A 274 -1.64 23.40 17.26
CA ASN A 274 -3.00 23.92 17.08
C ASN A 274 -3.00 25.43 17.36
N ALA A 275 -3.22 26.23 16.31
CA ALA A 275 -3.20 27.69 16.39
C ALA A 275 -4.43 28.29 17.10
N ASP A 276 -5.61 27.66 16.97
CA ASP A 276 -6.83 28.09 17.66
C ASP A 276 -6.66 28.03 19.18
N ALA A 277 -6.02 26.96 19.66
CA ALA A 277 -5.80 26.69 21.07
C ALA A 277 -4.44 27.21 21.58
N ASN A 278 -3.58 27.76 20.72
CA ASN A 278 -2.20 28.14 21.05
C ASN A 278 -1.47 27.04 21.84
N THR A 279 -1.50 25.82 21.31
CA THR A 279 -1.04 24.62 22.03
C THR A 279 -0.18 23.73 21.16
N VAL A 280 0.93 23.26 21.73
CA VAL A 280 1.69 22.09 21.26
C VAL A 280 1.32 20.91 22.13
N PHE A 281 1.10 19.74 21.54
CA PHE A 281 0.78 18.55 22.32
C PHE A 281 1.48 17.31 21.78
N PHE A 282 1.73 16.39 22.71
CA PHE A 282 2.27 15.07 22.47
C PHE A 282 1.29 14.02 22.98
N GLY A 283 1.12 12.97 22.19
CA GLY A 283 0.30 11.84 22.56
C GLY A 283 0.64 10.62 21.73
N LYS A 284 -0.18 9.59 21.86
CA LYS A 284 -0.04 8.34 21.11
C LYS A 284 -1.36 7.91 20.52
N ALA A 285 -1.28 7.12 19.46
CA ALA A 285 -2.41 6.39 18.93
C ALA A 285 -2.20 4.90 19.20
N ASN A 286 -3.27 4.23 19.65
CA ASN A 286 -3.36 2.77 19.64
C ASN A 286 -4.66 2.34 18.95
N ASN A 287 -4.77 2.69 17.66
CA ASN A 287 -6.00 2.72 16.88
C ASN A 287 -7.06 3.74 17.35
N ASP A 288 -6.76 4.49 18.42
CA ASP A 288 -7.52 5.62 18.95
C ASP A 288 -6.55 6.64 19.55
N TRP A 289 -6.92 7.91 19.55
CA TRP A 289 -6.10 9.00 20.08
C TRP A 289 -6.02 9.02 21.61
N GLN A 290 -4.81 9.18 22.14
CA GLN A 290 -4.52 9.27 23.57
C GLN A 290 -3.57 10.45 23.84
N PRO A 291 -4.07 11.61 24.33
CA PRO A 291 -3.20 12.72 24.71
C PRO A 291 -2.38 12.36 25.94
N LEU A 292 -1.11 12.80 25.98
CA LEU A 292 -0.21 12.53 27.11
C LEU A 292 0.21 13.83 27.81
N VAL A 293 0.64 14.83 27.05
CA VAL A 293 1.05 16.14 27.58
C VAL A 293 0.79 17.23 26.55
N SER A 294 0.49 18.43 27.02
CA SER A 294 0.36 19.62 26.20
C SER A 294 1.00 20.82 26.89
N GLN A 295 1.44 21.79 26.10
CA GLN A 295 2.02 23.04 26.58
C GLN A 295 1.53 24.21 25.72
N GLY A 296 1.27 25.35 26.36
CA GLY A 296 0.89 26.58 25.67
C GLY A 296 2.06 27.17 24.88
N LYS A 297 1.77 27.59 23.64
CA LYS A 297 2.71 28.26 22.72
C LYS A 297 1.87 29.06 21.73
N GLU A 298 2.17 30.36 21.62
CA GLU A 298 1.54 31.22 20.62
C GLU A 298 1.96 30.76 19.20
N LEU A 299 0.97 30.60 18.33
CA LEU A 299 1.08 30.05 16.98
C LEU A 299 0.21 30.87 16.03
N GLU A 300 0.71 31.13 14.83
CA GLU A 300 -0.01 31.89 13.81
C GLU A 300 -0.71 30.93 12.83
N ALA A 301 -2.02 31.04 12.72
CA ALA A 301 -2.78 30.23 11.78
C ALA A 301 -2.40 30.58 10.33
N ASN A 302 -2.29 29.55 9.48
CA ASN A 302 -1.94 29.64 8.06
C ASN A 302 -0.50 30.09 7.77
N GLU A 303 0.34 30.24 8.80
CA GLU A 303 1.77 30.48 8.65
C GLU A 303 2.56 29.18 8.82
N SER A 304 3.77 29.14 8.25
CA SER A 304 4.64 27.98 8.34
C SER A 304 5.40 27.98 9.67
N HIS A 305 5.16 26.95 10.48
CA HIS A 305 5.90 26.66 11.70
C HIS A 305 6.91 25.54 11.48
N HIS A 306 8.05 25.62 12.17
CA HIS A 306 9.06 24.56 12.13
C HIS A 306 8.98 23.71 13.39
N ILE A 307 8.66 22.42 13.25
CA ILE A 307 8.61 21.46 14.36
C ILE A 307 9.86 20.58 14.32
N ARG A 308 10.54 20.45 15.46
CA ARG A 308 11.56 19.42 15.68
C ARG A 308 11.16 18.52 16.83
N VAL A 309 11.23 17.21 16.61
CA VAL A 309 11.02 16.20 17.64
C VAL A 309 12.27 15.33 17.79
N GLU A 310 12.85 15.32 18.98
CA GLU A 310 13.87 14.34 19.37
C GLU A 310 13.17 13.19 20.12
N ALA A 311 13.27 11.96 19.62
CA ALA A 311 12.80 10.76 20.28
C ALA A 311 13.99 9.84 20.55
N LYS A 312 14.31 9.60 21.83
CA LYS A 312 15.46 8.78 22.25
C LYS A 312 15.07 7.83 23.38
N GLY A 313 15.07 6.53 23.12
CA GLY A 313 14.49 5.54 24.02
C GLY A 313 13.04 5.89 24.31
N SER A 314 12.71 6.11 25.59
CA SER A 314 11.38 6.56 26.01
C SER A 314 11.20 8.08 26.07
N GLN A 315 12.26 8.87 25.89
CA GLN A 315 12.24 10.32 26.09
C GLN A 315 11.93 11.04 24.78
N PHE A 316 11.10 12.09 24.89
CA PHE A 316 10.71 12.95 23.79
C PHE A 316 10.96 14.41 24.16
N ARG A 317 11.52 15.18 23.23
CA ARG A 317 11.65 16.64 23.32
C ARG A 317 11.14 17.27 22.05
N VAL A 318 10.39 18.36 22.18
CA VAL A 318 9.74 19.05 21.07
C VAL A 318 10.11 20.52 21.08
N TRP A 319 10.58 21.02 19.95
CA TRP A 319 10.81 22.45 19.69
C TRP A 319 9.85 22.93 18.60
N VAL A 320 9.46 24.20 18.69
CA VAL A 320 8.65 24.87 17.68
C VAL A 320 9.21 26.28 17.42
N ASP A 321 9.54 26.56 16.16
CA ASP A 321 10.09 27.82 15.61
C ASP A 321 11.50 28.23 16.06
N ASP A 322 11.70 28.69 17.30
CA ASP A 322 12.98 29.31 17.71
C ASP A 322 14.16 28.33 17.75
N MET A 323 13.88 27.04 17.95
CA MET A 323 14.85 25.95 18.11
C MET A 323 15.87 26.16 19.25
N GLU A 324 15.58 27.04 20.21
CA GLU A 324 16.46 27.34 21.34
C GLU A 324 16.13 26.47 22.55
N THR A 325 14.85 26.44 22.94
CA THR A 325 14.38 25.71 24.13
C THR A 325 13.24 24.77 23.77
N PRO A 326 13.23 23.52 24.29
CA PRO A 326 12.13 22.62 24.03
C PRO A 326 10.86 23.20 24.66
N VAL A 327 9.81 23.30 23.85
CA VAL A 327 8.47 23.72 24.29
C VAL A 327 7.84 22.63 25.14
N LEU A 328 8.15 21.36 24.87
CA LEU A 328 7.54 20.21 25.54
C LEU A 328 8.56 19.08 25.70
N GLU A 329 8.56 18.44 26.88
CA GLU A 329 9.26 17.18 27.14
C GLU A 329 8.25 16.12 27.62
N ALA A 330 8.44 14.88 27.20
CA ALA A 330 7.57 13.76 27.58
C ALA A 330 8.36 12.45 27.73
N SER A 331 7.78 11.47 28.42
CA SER A 331 8.33 10.12 28.48
C SER A 331 7.24 9.06 28.33
N ASP A 332 7.41 8.16 27.37
CA ASP A 332 6.54 6.99 27.15
C ASP A 332 7.35 5.90 26.42
N ALA A 333 7.19 4.63 26.81
CA ALA A 333 7.97 3.50 26.27
C ALA A 333 7.13 2.50 25.46
N THR A 334 5.89 2.86 25.10
CA THR A 334 4.94 1.96 24.41
C THR A 334 5.45 1.53 23.03
N TYR A 335 6.05 2.43 22.26
CA TYR A 335 6.53 2.14 20.90
C TYR A 335 8.02 2.46 20.79
N GLU A 336 8.83 1.46 20.44
CA GLU A 336 10.29 1.59 20.41
C GLU A 336 10.82 1.99 19.02
N SER A 337 10.12 1.61 17.95
CA SER A 337 10.48 1.96 16.58
C SER A 337 9.27 1.91 15.65
N GLY A 338 9.41 2.49 14.46
CA GLY A 338 8.40 2.46 13.41
C GLY A 338 8.60 3.57 12.39
N LYS A 339 7.61 3.71 11.51
CA LYS A 339 7.63 4.66 10.40
C LYS A 339 7.45 6.10 10.87
N LEU A 340 8.01 7.06 10.13
CA LEU A 340 7.67 8.47 10.24
C LEU A 340 6.43 8.80 9.39
N GLY A 341 5.72 9.86 9.76
CA GLY A 341 4.58 10.34 8.99
C GLY A 341 4.15 11.74 9.37
N ILE A 342 2.99 12.12 8.86
CA ILE A 342 2.31 13.40 9.08
C ILE A 342 0.81 13.15 9.25
N ARG A 343 0.13 13.99 10.04
CA ARG A 343 -1.29 13.85 10.37
C ARG A 343 -1.99 15.21 10.31
N SER A 344 -3.27 15.20 9.96
CA SER A 344 -4.12 16.38 9.99
C SER A 344 -5.51 16.10 10.57
N TYR A 345 -5.90 16.93 11.53
CA TYR A 345 -7.29 17.22 11.91
C TYR A 345 -7.68 18.66 11.59
N SER A 346 -6.79 19.41 10.96
CA SER A 346 -7.01 20.80 10.64
C SER A 346 -7.88 20.98 9.39
N ASN A 347 -8.57 22.11 9.31
CA ASN A 347 -9.27 22.55 8.10
C ASN A 347 -8.30 22.94 6.98
N LEU A 348 -7.07 23.31 7.31
CA LEU A 348 -5.97 23.49 6.39
C LEU A 348 -4.71 22.89 7.00
N SER A 349 -4.08 21.94 6.31
CA SER A 349 -2.75 21.48 6.70
C SER A 349 -1.87 21.32 5.49
N SER A 350 -0.64 21.80 5.58
CA SER A 350 0.32 21.75 4.49
C SER A 350 1.72 21.47 5.02
N PHE A 351 2.38 20.47 4.47
CA PHE A 351 3.67 19.96 4.93
C PHE A 351 4.74 20.25 3.89
N GLY A 352 5.79 20.97 4.30
CA GLY A 352 6.89 21.38 3.45
C GLY A 352 8.06 20.42 3.54
N LYS A 353 9.26 20.97 3.77
CA LYS A 353 10.46 20.15 3.90
C LYS A 353 10.38 19.29 5.15
N LEU A 354 10.70 18.01 4.99
CA LEU A 354 10.83 17.05 6.08
C LEU A 354 12.25 16.49 6.08
N SER A 355 12.84 16.28 7.25
CA SER A 355 14.10 15.57 7.36
C SER A 355 14.23 14.85 8.68
N ALA A 356 14.86 13.69 8.69
CA ALA A 356 15.15 12.98 9.92
C ALA A 356 16.55 12.39 9.93
N LYS A 357 17.12 12.24 11.13
CA LYS A 357 18.42 11.61 11.35
C LYS A 357 18.37 10.75 12.61
N SER A 358 18.95 9.55 12.53
CA SER A 358 19.10 8.68 13.70
C SER A 358 20.03 9.32 14.73
N LEU A 359 19.70 9.18 16.02
CA LEU A 359 20.51 9.67 17.14
C LEU A 359 21.67 8.74 17.51
#